data_AF-A0A5C6ZJY2-F1
#
_entry.id   AF-A0A5C6ZJY2-F1
#
_cell.length_a   1.000
_cell.length_b   1.000
_cell.length_c   1.000
_cell.angle_alpha   90.00
_cell.angle_beta   90.00
_cell.angle_gamma   90.00
#
_symmetry.space_group_name_H-M   'P 1'
#
loop_
_entity.id
_entity.type
_entity.pdbx_description
1 polymer ?
#
loop_
_entity_poly.entity_id
_entity_poly.type
_entity_poly.pdbx_seq_one_letter_code
_entity_poly.pdbx_strand_id
1 'polypeptide(L)'
;MKDYELFMVGKGKSYTTIGIYTRTLRAVFNNAIQENDIGNDIYPFGKNQYKIPRIKKVKKALDSVQLKTLFNAKVANENEGKVKDFWFFSYACNGVNLKDIALLKYSDIADNKFTYNRAKTFDKSSEKTELTIYLTEFTKSVIKT
;
A
#
# COMPACT_ATOMS: atom_id res chain seq x y z
N MET A 1 23.18 14.83 11.88
CA MET A 1 22.28 14.01 11.01
C MET A 1 23.01 13.08 10.05
N LYS A 2 24.10 13.50 9.40
CA LYS A 2 24.89 12.60 8.53
C LYS A 2 25.47 11.39 9.29
N ASP A 3 25.96 11.61 10.51
CA ASP A 3 26.51 10.52 11.34
C ASP A 3 25.44 9.50 11.73
N TYR A 4 24.22 9.96 12.00
CA TYR A 4 23.08 9.07 12.23
C TYR A 4 22.75 8.21 11.01
N GLU A 5 22.78 8.80 9.81
CA GLU A 5 22.60 8.02 8.58
C GLU A 5 23.70 6.97 8.42
N LEU A 6 24.98 7.35 8.58
CA LEU A 6 26.12 6.43 8.50
C LEU A 6 26.01 5.30 9.52
N PHE A 7 25.64 5.61 10.76
CA PHE A 7 25.40 4.63 11.80
C PHE A 7 24.30 3.63 11.43
N MET A 8 23.20 4.12 10.85
CA MET A 8 22.08 3.28 10.44
C MET A 8 22.44 2.39 9.24
N VAL A 9 23.21 2.92 8.29
CA VAL A 9 23.78 2.14 7.18
C VAL A 9 24.74 1.08 7.72
N GLY A 10 25.60 1.42 8.67
CA GLY A 10 26.49 0.46 9.35
C GLY A 10 25.74 -0.66 10.10
N LYS A 11 24.50 -0.40 10.52
CA LYS A 11 23.56 -1.40 11.06
C LYS A 11 22.78 -2.17 9.99
N GLY A 12 23.13 -2.04 8.71
CA GLY A 12 22.47 -2.72 7.60
C GLY A 12 21.05 -2.22 7.31
N LYS A 13 20.67 -1.02 7.77
CA LYS A 13 19.33 -0.47 7.51
C LYS A 13 19.26 0.11 6.10
N SER A 14 18.14 -0.16 5.43
CA SER A 14 17.88 0.41 4.10
C SER A 14 17.63 1.92 4.18
N TYR A 15 17.97 2.63 3.09
CA TYR A 15 17.63 4.06 2.99
C TYR A 15 16.13 4.34 3.10
N THR A 16 15.24 3.36 2.81
CA THR A 16 13.80 3.49 3.03
C THR A 16 13.52 3.66 4.52
N THR A 17 14.14 2.81 5.33
CA THR A 17 13.99 2.81 6.79
C THR A 17 14.54 4.11 7.38
N ILE A 18 15.75 4.50 6.96
CA ILE A 18 16.38 5.76 7.38
C ILE A 18 15.49 6.95 7.02
N GLY A 19 14.96 6.95 5.79
CA GLY A 19 14.04 7.99 5.31
C GLY A 19 12.69 8.02 6.04
N ILE A 20 12.20 6.89 6.56
CA ILE A 20 11.02 6.85 7.44
C ILE A 20 11.35 7.50 8.78
N TYR A 21 12.41 7.07 9.45
CA TYR A 21 12.76 7.56 10.79
C TYR A 21 13.08 9.05 10.79
N THR A 22 13.81 9.53 9.79
CA THR A 22 14.15 10.95 9.66
C THR A 22 12.94 11.83 9.33
N ARG A 23 11.91 11.32 8.64
CA ARG A 23 10.64 12.04 8.46
C ARG A 23 9.83 12.10 9.75
N THR A 24 9.81 11.02 10.52
CA THR A 24 9.19 11.02 11.85
C THR A 24 9.90 12.02 12.77
N LEU A 25 11.23 12.03 12.77
CA LEU A 25 12.01 13.00 13.53
C LEU A 25 11.72 14.44 13.09
N ARG A 26 11.61 14.70 11.78
CA ARG A 26 11.19 16.01 11.27
C ARG A 26 9.84 16.44 11.83
N ALA A 27 8.86 15.53 11.91
CA ALA A 27 7.56 15.83 12.49
C ALA A 27 7.68 16.22 13.98
N VAL A 28 8.51 15.52 14.75
CA VAL A 28 8.77 15.85 16.16
C VAL A 28 9.37 17.25 16.30
N PHE A 29 10.39 17.59 15.50
CA PHE A 29 10.96 18.94 15.48
C PHE A 29 9.93 20.00 15.12
N ASN A 30 9.10 19.75 14.09
CA ASN A 30 8.08 20.71 13.68
C ASN A 30 7.04 20.95 14.78
N ASN A 31 6.63 19.91 15.50
CA ASN A 31 5.70 20.04 16.62
C ASN A 31 6.32 20.88 17.76
N ALA A 32 7.56 20.59 18.15
CA ALA A 32 8.25 21.35 19.20
C ALA A 32 8.47 22.82 18.82
N ILE A 33 8.77 23.12 17.55
CA ILE A 33 8.84 24.51 17.05
C ILE A 33 7.47 25.18 17.13
N GLN A 34 6.41 24.48 16.75
CA GLN A 34 5.04 24.99 16.81
C GLN A 34 4.59 25.30 18.25
N GLU A 35 5.03 24.50 19.21
CA GLU A 35 4.76 24.67 20.65
C GLU A 35 5.69 25.70 21.32
N ASN A 36 6.68 26.23 20.57
CA ASN A 36 7.73 27.15 21.04
C ASN A 36 8.69 26.54 22.08
N ASP A 37 8.79 25.21 22.15
CA ASP A 37 9.76 24.52 23.00
C ASP A 37 11.20 24.69 22.51
N ILE A 38 11.37 24.83 21.18
CA ILE A 38 12.67 25.00 20.53
C ILE A 38 12.60 26.07 19.44
N GLY A 39 13.75 26.71 19.20
CA GLY A 39 13.92 27.64 18.10
C GLY A 39 14.15 26.95 16.74
N ASN A 40 14.00 27.73 15.66
CA ASN A 40 14.30 27.27 14.29
C ASN A 40 15.81 27.11 14.02
N ASP A 41 16.66 27.65 14.89
CA ASP A 41 18.12 27.63 14.80
C ASP A 41 18.70 26.21 14.88
N ILE A 42 18.09 25.34 15.68
CA ILE A 42 18.52 23.93 15.82
C ILE A 42 17.80 22.96 14.87
N TYR A 43 16.84 23.44 14.08
CA TYR A 43 16.09 22.61 13.13
C TYR A 43 17.06 22.01 12.09
N PRO A 44 17.08 20.68 11.82
CA PRO A 44 18.11 20.08 10.98
C PRO A 44 17.68 19.73 9.54
N PHE A 45 16.47 20.13 9.11
CA PHE A 45 15.86 19.73 7.83
C PHE A 45 15.50 20.87 6.87
N GLY A 46 16.08 22.06 7.06
CA GLY A 46 15.91 23.25 6.21
C GLY A 46 16.59 23.17 4.84
N LYS A 47 16.50 24.27 4.07
CA LYS A 47 16.87 24.38 2.64
C LYS A 47 18.30 23.93 2.31
N ASN A 48 19.24 24.13 3.23
CA ASN A 48 20.67 23.79 3.07
C ASN A 48 21.17 22.76 4.09
N GLN A 49 20.26 22.04 4.74
CA GLN A 49 20.61 21.08 5.79
C GLN A 49 20.44 19.63 5.31
N TYR A 50 20.28 18.70 6.23
CA TYR A 50 20.23 17.28 5.92
C TYR A 50 19.04 16.95 5.01
N LYS A 51 19.36 16.37 3.85
CA LYS A 51 18.37 15.91 2.87
C LYS A 51 17.98 14.48 3.20
N ILE A 52 16.72 14.29 3.57
CA ILE A 52 16.17 12.96 3.84
C ILE A 52 16.29 12.09 2.58
N PRO A 53 16.92 10.90 2.67
CA PRO A 53 17.09 10.03 1.52
C PRO A 53 15.74 9.56 0.96
N ARG A 54 15.64 9.53 -0.37
CA ARG A 54 14.49 9.03 -1.12
C ARG A 54 14.96 7.97 -2.09
N ILE A 55 14.40 6.76 -2.00
CA ILE A 55 14.69 5.70 -2.96
C ILE A 55 13.67 5.75 -4.10
N LYS A 56 14.16 5.60 -5.32
CA LYS A 56 13.33 5.41 -6.51
C LYS A 56 12.60 4.06 -6.42
N LYS A 57 11.28 4.07 -6.54
CA LYS A 57 10.49 2.83 -6.58
C LYS A 57 10.93 1.98 -7.78
N VAL A 58 11.20 0.70 -7.54
CA VAL A 58 11.42 -0.28 -8.60
C VAL A 58 10.07 -0.66 -9.20
N LYS A 59 9.96 -0.72 -10.54
CA LYS A 59 8.77 -1.21 -11.22
C LYS A 59 8.66 -2.72 -10.98
N LYS A 60 7.61 -3.14 -10.27
CA LYS A 60 7.30 -4.55 -9.95
C LYS A 60 6.08 -5.07 -10.72
N ALA A 61 5.65 -4.37 -11.76
CA ALA A 61 4.50 -4.78 -12.54
C ALA A 61 4.87 -6.00 -13.40
N LEU A 62 4.03 -7.04 -13.34
CA LEU A 62 4.15 -8.18 -14.24
C LEU A 62 3.80 -7.75 -15.67
N ASP A 63 4.56 -8.23 -16.65
CA ASP A 63 4.17 -8.11 -18.05
C ASP A 63 3.08 -9.14 -18.42
N SER A 64 2.54 -9.04 -19.63
CA SER A 64 1.46 -9.92 -20.10
C SER A 64 1.86 -11.39 -20.18
N VAL A 65 3.12 -11.68 -20.50
CA VAL A 65 3.64 -13.05 -20.58
C VAL A 65 3.75 -13.65 -19.19
N GLN A 66 4.33 -12.91 -18.25
CA GLN A 66 4.44 -13.29 -16.84
C GLN A 66 3.07 -13.49 -16.20
N LEU A 67 2.11 -12.60 -16.50
CA LEU A 67 0.75 -12.69 -16.00
C LEU A 67 0.04 -13.95 -16.54
N LYS A 68 0.18 -14.25 -17.83
CA LYS A 68 -0.36 -15.46 -18.44
C LYS A 68 0.26 -16.72 -17.84
N THR A 69 1.56 -16.70 -17.58
CA THR A 69 2.27 -17.80 -16.89
C THR A 69 1.71 -18.01 -15.48
N LEU A 70 1.52 -16.93 -14.70
CA LEU A 70 0.92 -17.01 -13.37
C LEU A 70 -0.53 -17.53 -13.42
N PHE A 71 -1.31 -17.10 -14.41
CA PHE A 71 -2.69 -17.54 -14.58
C PHE A 71 -2.79 -19.04 -14.91
N ASN A 72 -1.84 -19.59 -15.66
CA ASN A 72 -1.82 -21.00 -16.04
C ASN A 72 -1.04 -21.89 -15.05
N ALA A 73 -0.45 -21.31 -14.01
CA ALA A 73 0.30 -22.06 -13.02
C ALA A 73 -0.59 -23.12 -12.35
N LYS A 74 -0.10 -24.37 -12.28
CA LYS A 74 -0.76 -25.44 -11.53
C LYS A 74 -0.58 -25.19 -10.04
N VAL A 75 -1.65 -25.36 -9.28
CA VAL A 75 -1.63 -25.24 -7.82
C VAL A 75 -1.36 -26.60 -7.20
N ALA A 76 -0.53 -26.64 -6.16
CA ALA A 76 -0.15 -27.87 -5.48
C ALA A 76 -1.19 -28.33 -4.45
N ASN A 77 -2.00 -27.40 -3.94
CA ASN A 77 -3.01 -27.66 -2.92
C ASN A 77 -4.16 -26.63 -2.99
N GLU A 78 -5.22 -26.88 -2.23
CA GLU A 78 -6.41 -26.02 -2.19
C GLU A 78 -6.10 -24.59 -1.74
N ASN A 79 -5.17 -24.41 -0.79
CA ASN A 79 -4.79 -23.07 -0.30
C ASN A 79 -4.12 -22.24 -1.40
N GLU A 80 -3.25 -22.85 -2.20
CA GLU A 80 -2.68 -22.19 -3.38
C GLU A 80 -3.74 -21.83 -4.42
N GLY A 81 -4.74 -22.71 -4.60
CA GLY A 81 -5.95 -22.41 -5.39
C GLY A 81 -6.63 -21.12 -4.91
N LYS A 82 -6.99 -21.07 -3.63
CA LYS A 82 -7.63 -19.90 -3.00
C LYS A 82 -6.77 -18.64 -3.15
N VAL A 83 -5.47 -18.72 -2.89
CA VAL A 83 -4.56 -17.57 -3.01
C VAL A 83 -4.52 -17.05 -4.45
N LYS A 84 -4.46 -17.95 -5.43
CA LYS A 84 -4.50 -17.60 -6.85
C LYS A 84 -5.83 -16.93 -7.21
N ASP A 85 -6.94 -17.46 -6.74
CA ASP A 85 -8.26 -16.90 -6.96
C ASP A 85 -8.40 -15.50 -6.35
N PHE A 86 -7.98 -15.30 -5.10
CA PHE A 86 -7.94 -13.97 -4.47
C PHE A 86 -7.10 -12.97 -5.24
N TRP A 87 -5.92 -13.39 -5.73
CA TRP A 87 -5.03 -12.53 -6.48
C TRP A 87 -5.65 -12.10 -7.82
N PHE A 88 -6.21 -13.04 -8.57
CA PHE A 88 -6.83 -12.75 -9.86
C PHE A 88 -8.18 -12.04 -9.72
N PHE A 89 -8.93 -12.29 -8.65
CA PHE A 89 -10.12 -11.52 -8.32
C PHE A 89 -9.75 -10.06 -8.05
N SER A 90 -8.73 -9.80 -7.21
CA SER A 90 -8.17 -8.46 -7.02
C SER A 90 -7.78 -7.82 -8.36
N TYR A 91 -7.02 -8.53 -9.20
CA TYR A 91 -6.58 -8.03 -10.51
C TYR A 91 -7.76 -7.67 -11.43
N ALA A 92 -8.74 -8.57 -11.58
CA ALA A 92 -9.89 -8.40 -12.46
C ALA A 92 -10.87 -7.33 -11.94
N CYS A 93 -10.93 -7.12 -10.63
CA CYS A 93 -11.75 -6.10 -9.98
C CYS A 93 -10.97 -4.78 -9.79
N ASN A 94 -10.28 -4.28 -10.82
CA ASN A 94 -9.55 -3.00 -10.79
C ASN A 94 -8.48 -2.85 -9.68
N GLY A 95 -7.92 -3.96 -9.19
CA GLY A 95 -6.91 -3.95 -8.14
C GLY A 95 -7.48 -3.67 -6.74
N VAL A 96 -8.70 -4.14 -6.44
CA VAL A 96 -9.27 -4.10 -5.08
C VAL A 96 -8.28 -4.74 -4.09
N ASN A 97 -8.06 -4.11 -2.94
CA ASN A 97 -7.13 -4.64 -1.95
C ASN A 97 -7.73 -5.85 -1.23
N LEU A 98 -6.88 -6.79 -0.81
CA LEU A 98 -7.30 -7.98 -0.03
C LEU A 98 -8.14 -7.64 1.21
N LYS A 99 -7.88 -6.54 1.91
CA LYS A 99 -8.73 -6.11 3.04
C LYS A 99 -10.17 -5.85 2.60
N ASP A 100 -10.32 -5.15 1.47
CA ASP A 100 -11.64 -4.81 0.95
C ASP A 100 -12.37 -6.07 0.44
N ILE A 101 -11.64 -7.00 -0.20
CA ILE A 101 -12.18 -8.31 -0.61
C ILE A 101 -12.64 -9.13 0.61
N ALA A 102 -11.85 -9.16 1.68
CA ALA A 102 -12.17 -9.90 2.90
C ALA A 102 -13.37 -9.34 3.67
N LEU A 103 -13.75 -8.08 3.42
CA LEU A 103 -14.91 -7.43 4.01
C LEU A 103 -16.18 -7.58 3.15
N LEU A 104 -16.04 -8.02 1.90
CA LEU A 104 -17.15 -8.19 0.96
C LEU A 104 -18.06 -9.32 1.43
N LYS A 105 -19.37 -9.06 1.45
CA LYS A 105 -20.41 -10.05 1.76
C LYS A 105 -21.20 -10.39 0.51
N TYR A 106 -21.81 -11.57 0.49
CA TYR A 106 -22.73 -11.95 -0.58
C TYR A 106 -23.91 -10.96 -0.72
N SER A 107 -24.34 -10.33 0.38
CA SER A 107 -25.37 -9.29 0.38
C SER A 107 -24.97 -8.02 -0.37
N ASP A 108 -23.67 -7.77 -0.53
CA ASP A 108 -23.14 -6.57 -1.19
C ASP A 108 -23.10 -6.74 -2.71
N ILE A 109 -23.41 -7.94 -3.21
CA ILE A 109 -23.39 -8.31 -4.63
C ILE A 109 -24.83 -8.30 -5.16
N ALA A 110 -25.11 -7.39 -6.10
CA ALA A 110 -26.40 -7.28 -6.78
C ALA A 110 -26.17 -6.91 -8.26
N ASP A 111 -27.05 -7.36 -9.16
CA ASP A 111 -27.02 -6.98 -10.59
C ASP A 111 -25.65 -7.14 -11.27
N ASN A 112 -24.94 -8.23 -10.97
CA ASN A 112 -23.58 -8.49 -11.46
C ASN A 112 -22.57 -7.38 -11.12
N LYS A 113 -22.74 -6.69 -9.99
CA LYS A 113 -21.79 -5.71 -9.47
C LYS A 113 -21.76 -5.76 -7.94
N PHE A 114 -20.75 -5.13 -7.36
CA PHE A 114 -20.76 -4.77 -5.95
C PHE A 114 -20.26 -3.35 -5.78
N THR A 115 -20.71 -2.70 -4.72
CA THR A 115 -20.22 -1.38 -4.31
C THR A 115 -19.56 -1.48 -2.95
N TYR A 116 -18.48 -0.73 -2.75
CA TYR A 116 -17.78 -0.73 -1.48
C TYR A 116 -17.06 0.60 -1.22
N ASN A 117 -16.85 0.89 0.05
CA ASN A 117 -16.00 1.98 0.49
C ASN A 117 -14.61 1.45 0.84
N ARG A 118 -13.56 2.13 0.36
CA ARG A 118 -12.19 1.66 0.57
C ARG A 118 -11.78 1.71 2.05
N ALA A 119 -11.60 0.54 2.67
CA ALA A 119 -11.35 0.42 4.10
C ALA A 119 -9.98 0.95 4.57
N LYS A 120 -9.05 1.23 3.64
CA LYS A 120 -7.75 1.83 3.96
C LYS A 120 -7.85 3.33 4.30
N THR A 121 -8.75 4.03 3.61
CA THR A 121 -8.84 5.51 3.66
C THR A 121 -10.18 5.99 4.17
N PHE A 122 -11.12 5.07 4.41
CA PHE A 122 -12.47 5.40 4.85
C PHE A 122 -12.47 6.36 6.04
N ASP A 123 -11.79 6.04 7.15
CA ASP A 123 -11.85 6.89 8.36
C ASP A 123 -11.16 8.26 8.19
N LYS A 124 -10.19 8.35 7.27
CA LYS A 124 -9.34 9.55 7.11
C LYS A 124 -9.84 10.52 6.05
N SER A 125 -10.73 10.06 5.17
CA SER A 125 -11.27 10.89 4.10
C SER A 125 -12.50 11.65 4.60
N SER A 126 -12.54 12.96 4.39
CA SER A 126 -13.74 13.78 4.62
C SER A 126 -14.84 13.45 3.62
N GLU A 127 -14.46 13.14 2.38
CA GLU A 127 -15.35 12.68 1.32
C GLU A 127 -15.38 11.15 1.30
N LYS A 128 -16.58 10.56 1.39
CA LYS A 128 -16.76 9.11 1.31
C LYS A 128 -17.15 8.76 -0.13
N THR A 129 -16.15 8.32 -0.91
CA THR A 129 -16.38 7.84 -2.27
C THR A 129 -16.63 6.34 -2.26
N GLU A 130 -17.79 5.96 -2.78
CA GLU A 130 -18.13 4.57 -3.05
C GLU A 130 -17.58 4.13 -4.41
N LEU A 131 -16.97 2.95 -4.45
CA LEU A 131 -16.41 2.35 -5.66
C LEU A 131 -17.35 1.24 -6.15
N THR A 132 -17.73 1.29 -7.42
CA THR A 132 -18.53 0.24 -8.07
C THR A 132 -17.63 -0.66 -8.92
N ILE A 133 -17.77 -1.98 -8.75
CA ILE A 133 -17.08 -2.99 -9.54
C ILE A 133 -18.10 -3.86 -10.24
N TYR A 134 -17.99 -3.97 -11.56
CA TYR A 134 -18.80 -4.88 -12.37
C TYR A 134 -18.12 -6.25 -12.47
N LEU A 135 -18.90 -7.30 -12.27
CA LEU A 135 -18.44 -8.68 -12.25
C LEU A 135 -18.51 -9.29 -13.65
N THR A 136 -17.40 -9.88 -14.08
CA THR A 136 -17.31 -10.69 -15.30
C THR A 136 -17.65 -12.14 -14.98
N GLU A 137 -17.78 -12.98 -16.02
CA GLU A 137 -17.99 -14.42 -15.81
C GLU A 137 -16.86 -15.07 -14.99
N PHE A 138 -15.62 -14.62 -15.18
CA PHE A 138 -14.48 -15.07 -14.39
C PHE A 138 -14.60 -14.67 -12.91
N THR A 139 -14.91 -13.41 -12.60
CA THR A 139 -14.98 -13.01 -11.18
C THR A 139 -16.17 -13.65 -10.47
N LYS A 140 -17.28 -13.92 -11.19
CA LYS A 140 -18.40 -14.69 -10.66
C LYS A 140 -18.03 -16.15 -10.37
N SER A 141 -17.20 -16.79 -11.18
CA SER A 141 -16.79 -18.18 -10.92
C SER A 141 -15.97 -18.28 -9.62
N VAL A 142 -15.13 -17.28 -9.35
CA VAL A 142 -14.37 -17.22 -8.09
C VAL A 142 -15.27 -17.08 -6.86
N ILE A 143 -16.35 -16.30 -6.95
CA ILE A 143 -17.28 -16.08 -5.81
C ILE A 143 -18.18 -17.30 -5.53
N LYS A 144 -18.48 -18.10 -6.55
CA LYS A 144 -19.37 -19.27 -6.47
C LYS A 144 -18.67 -20.54 -5.94
N THR A 145 -17.37 -20.49 -5.73
CA THR A 145 -16.55 -21.62 -5.25
C THR A 145 -16.66 -21.74 -3.74
#